data_AF-A0A951GEW6-F1
#
_entry.id   AF-A0A951GEW6-F1
#
_cell.length_a   1.000
_cell.length_b   1.000
_cell.length_c   1.000
_cell.angle_alpha   90.00
_cell.angle_beta   90.00
_cell.angle_gamma   90.00
#
_symmetry.space_group_name_H-M   'P 1'
#
loop_
_entity.id
_entity.type
_entity.pdbx_description
1 polymer ?
#
loop_
_entity_poly.entity_id
_entity_poly.type
_entity_poly.pdbx_seq_one_letter_code
_entity_poly.pdbx_strand_id
1 'polypeptide(L)'
;NVIVVAHTATSYYLGRQGEADLLGRLQKSTGTRVTTAFASVVRALERLKVQRVALGTPYSPETTLQGKALLEAHGLEVVNFANLQGVTNIYEETAERAYGLARLVDREDAEAVFLSGTGMPTLPVLELLEQDLGKPVISSASAMMWQALRLAGVRQLIPGYGRLLTAG
;
A
#
# COMPACT_ATOMS: atom_id res chain seq x y z
N ASN A 1 0.71 20.16 10.48
CA ASN A 1 1.28 18.88 10.96
C ASN A 1 0.36 17.74 10.56
N VAL A 2 0.93 16.60 10.20
CA VAL A 2 0.22 15.34 9.85
C VAL A 2 0.94 14.21 10.56
N ILE A 3 0.21 13.24 11.08
CA ILE A 3 0.76 12.02 11.68
C ILE A 3 0.40 10.85 10.78
N VAL A 4 1.40 10.01 10.48
CA VAL A 4 1.22 8.74 9.77
C VAL A 4 1.60 7.62 10.71
N VAL A 5 0.68 6.69 10.98
CA VAL A 5 0.96 5.47 11.73
C VAL A 5 1.47 4.41 10.75
N ALA A 6 2.78 4.18 10.76
CA ALA A 6 3.50 3.42 9.74
C ALA A 6 3.46 1.88 9.92
N HIS A 7 2.27 1.32 10.14
CA HIS A 7 2.03 -0.13 10.15
C HIS A 7 1.01 -0.51 9.07
N THR A 8 1.20 -1.66 8.40
CA THR A 8 0.19 -2.21 7.47
C THR A 8 -0.44 -3.49 8.01
N ALA A 9 0.36 -4.48 8.41
CA ALA A 9 -0.15 -5.76 8.94
C ALA A 9 -1.08 -5.59 10.15
N THR A 10 -0.78 -4.67 11.08
CA THR A 10 -1.67 -4.42 12.23
C THR A 10 -3.07 -4.00 11.81
N SER A 11 -3.22 -3.25 10.71
CA SER A 11 -4.55 -2.90 10.19
C SER A 11 -5.31 -4.13 9.71
N TYR A 12 -4.63 -5.14 9.14
CA TYR A 12 -5.25 -6.40 8.72
C TYR A 12 -5.89 -7.14 9.89
N TYR A 13 -5.21 -7.16 11.04
CA TYR A 13 -5.75 -7.75 12.28
C TYR A 13 -6.88 -6.91 12.89
N LEU A 14 -6.75 -5.57 12.90
CA LEU A 14 -7.78 -4.68 13.46
C LEU A 14 -9.07 -4.69 12.64
N GLY A 15 -8.98 -4.97 11.34
CA GLY A 15 -10.09 -4.85 10.42
C GLY A 15 -10.55 -3.40 10.23
N ARG A 16 -11.62 -3.23 9.45
CA ARG A 16 -12.12 -1.91 9.06
C ARG A 16 -12.59 -1.05 10.24
N GLN A 17 -13.35 -1.64 11.17
CA GLN A 17 -13.85 -0.91 12.33
C GLN A 17 -12.71 -0.57 13.31
N GLY A 18 -11.82 -1.53 13.60
CA GLY A 18 -10.70 -1.29 14.51
C GLY A 18 -9.73 -0.22 13.99
N GLU A 19 -9.52 -0.15 12.67
CA GLU A 19 -8.75 0.94 12.07
C GLU A 19 -9.45 2.30 12.24
N ALA A 20 -10.75 2.38 11.96
CA ALA A 20 -11.52 3.61 12.14
C ALA A 20 -11.49 4.10 13.59
N ASP A 21 -11.62 3.18 14.55
CA ASP A 21 -11.57 3.48 15.99
C ASP A 21 -10.17 3.98 16.41
N LEU A 22 -9.10 3.35 15.92
CA LEU A 22 -7.73 3.78 16.16
C LEU A 22 -7.49 5.20 15.65
N LEU A 23 -7.87 5.49 14.40
CA LEU A 23 -7.75 6.81 13.81
C LEU A 23 -8.52 7.86 14.60
N GLY A 24 -9.79 7.58 14.93
CA GLY A 24 -10.63 8.49 15.72
C GLY A 24 -10.02 8.82 17.07
N ARG A 25 -9.50 7.82 17.79
CA ARG A 25 -8.82 8.01 19.08
C ARG A 25 -7.57 8.88 18.96
N LEU A 26 -6.71 8.60 17.98
CA LEU A 26 -5.46 9.34 17.77
C LEU A 26 -5.71 10.77 17.32
N GLN A 27 -6.68 11.01 16.43
CA GLN A 27 -7.05 12.36 16.02
C GLN A 27 -7.59 13.17 17.20
N LYS A 28 -8.45 12.55 18.04
CA LYS A 28 -9.01 13.19 19.24
C LYS A 28 -7.92 13.55 20.25
N SER A 29 -6.94 12.68 20.49
CA SER A 29 -5.89 12.92 21.48
C SER A 29 -4.82 13.91 21.01
N THR A 30 -4.53 13.96 19.72
CA THR A 30 -3.44 14.79 19.17
C THR A 30 -3.91 16.13 18.60
N GLY A 31 -5.20 16.31 18.32
CA GLY A 31 -5.73 17.47 17.61
C GLY A 31 -5.18 17.65 16.19
N THR A 32 -4.56 16.60 15.62
CA THR A 32 -3.86 16.63 14.34
C THR A 32 -4.51 15.65 13.35
N ARG A 33 -4.33 15.88 12.04
CA ARG A 33 -4.73 14.90 11.01
C ARG A 33 -3.88 13.64 11.15
N VAL A 34 -4.53 12.49 11.27
CA VAL A 34 -3.87 11.18 11.38
C VAL A 34 -4.32 10.30 10.22
N THR A 35 -3.39 9.51 9.68
CA THR A 35 -3.68 8.40 8.77
C THR A 35 -2.84 7.18 9.17
N THR A 36 -3.19 5.99 8.70
CA THR A 36 -2.37 4.78 8.80
C THR A 36 -1.74 4.46 7.44
N ALA A 37 -0.81 3.51 7.38
CA ALA A 37 -0.32 3.02 6.10
C ALA A 37 -1.44 2.42 5.25
N PHE A 38 -2.30 1.59 5.85
CA PHE A 38 -3.37 0.92 5.13
C PHE A 38 -4.45 1.89 4.65
N ALA A 39 -4.93 2.81 5.49
CA ALA A 39 -5.86 3.87 5.07
C ALA A 39 -5.28 4.70 3.92
N SER A 40 -3.96 4.95 3.92
CA SER A 40 -3.29 5.65 2.82
C SER A 40 -3.31 4.84 1.52
N VAL A 41 -3.18 3.51 1.59
CA VAL A 41 -3.31 2.61 0.43
C VAL A 41 -4.72 2.65 -0.14
N VAL A 42 -5.75 2.55 0.71
CA VAL A 42 -7.16 2.64 0.26
C VAL A 42 -7.40 3.97 -0.46
N ARG A 43 -6.95 5.09 0.11
CA ARG A 43 -7.06 6.43 -0.53
C ARG A 43 -6.28 6.53 -1.84
N ALA A 44 -5.12 5.89 -1.93
CA ALA A 44 -4.31 5.86 -3.14
C ALA A 44 -5.02 5.07 -4.27
N LEU A 45 -5.59 3.91 -3.96
CA LEU A 45 -6.35 3.10 -4.91
C LEU A 45 -7.62 3.83 -5.37
N GLU A 46 -8.36 4.48 -4.46
CA GLU A 46 -9.50 5.35 -4.79
C GLU A 46 -9.08 6.48 -5.75
N ARG A 47 -7.95 7.15 -5.46
CA ARG A 47 -7.42 8.23 -6.31
C ARG A 47 -7.05 7.75 -7.71
N LEU A 48 -6.54 6.53 -7.84
CA LEU A 48 -6.20 5.88 -9.10
C LEU A 48 -7.42 5.27 -9.79
N LYS A 49 -8.60 5.33 -9.16
CA LYS A 49 -9.86 4.74 -9.65
C LYS A 49 -9.75 3.23 -9.89
N VAL A 50 -8.99 2.55 -9.04
CA VAL A 50 -8.79 1.10 -9.08
C VAL A 50 -9.91 0.40 -8.31
N GLN A 51 -10.47 -0.63 -8.92
CA GLN A 51 -11.40 -1.59 -8.32
C GLN A 51 -10.78 -2.99 -8.21
N ARG A 52 -9.98 -3.41 -9.19
CA ARG A 52 -9.31 -4.73 -9.22
C ARG A 52 -7.81 -4.61 -8.96
N VAL A 53 -7.31 -5.24 -7.90
CA VAL A 53 -5.91 -5.11 -7.46
C VAL A 53 -5.24 -6.46 -7.29
N ALA A 54 -3.97 -6.57 -7.71
CA ALA A 54 -3.11 -7.70 -7.35
C ALA A 54 -2.32 -7.37 -6.09
N LEU A 55 -2.27 -8.29 -5.11
CA LEU A 55 -1.67 -8.08 -3.79
C LEU A 55 -0.38 -8.90 -3.61
N GLY A 56 0.75 -8.22 -3.47
CA GLY A 56 2.01 -8.83 -3.02
C GLY A 56 2.29 -8.46 -1.57
N THR A 57 2.65 -9.43 -0.72
CA THR A 57 3.04 -9.14 0.67
C THR A 57 4.36 -9.82 1.07
N PRO A 58 5.08 -9.27 2.05
CA PRO A 58 6.24 -9.93 2.67
C PRO A 58 5.84 -10.76 3.90
N TYR A 59 4.57 -11.07 4.09
CA TYR A 59 4.04 -11.67 5.31
C TYR A 59 3.76 -13.17 5.17
N SER A 60 3.31 -13.82 6.25
CA SER A 60 2.84 -15.19 6.17
C SER A 60 1.61 -15.32 5.25
N PRO A 61 1.30 -16.53 4.76
CA PRO A 61 0.06 -16.77 4.00
C PRO A 61 -1.20 -16.33 4.77
N GLU A 62 -1.24 -16.55 6.08
CA GLU A 62 -2.35 -16.14 6.94
C GLU A 62 -2.52 -14.61 6.97
N THR A 63 -1.44 -13.87 7.21
CA THR A 63 -1.48 -12.39 7.23
C THR A 63 -1.84 -11.84 5.84
N THR A 64 -1.41 -12.53 4.78
CA THR A 64 -1.76 -12.19 3.39
C THR A 64 -3.26 -12.35 3.14
N LEU A 65 -3.87 -13.43 3.63
CA LEU A 65 -5.31 -13.64 3.53
C LEU A 65 -6.10 -12.58 4.31
N GLN A 66 -5.62 -12.16 5.48
CA GLN A 66 -6.23 -11.06 6.23
C GLN A 66 -6.12 -9.72 5.46
N GLY A 67 -4.97 -9.46 4.84
CA GLY A 67 -4.78 -8.29 4.00
C GLY A 67 -5.70 -8.27 2.78
N LYS A 68 -5.86 -9.41 2.12
CA LYS A 68 -6.86 -9.62 1.06
C LYS A 68 -8.27 -9.30 1.57
N ALA A 69 -8.68 -9.94 2.66
CA ALA A 69 -10.02 -9.76 3.22
C ALA A 69 -10.31 -8.31 3.61
N LEU A 70 -9.31 -7.57 4.13
CA LEU A 70 -9.48 -6.17 4.48
C LEU A 70 -9.62 -5.26 3.25
N LEU A 71 -8.86 -5.50 2.17
CA LEU A 71 -9.04 -4.79 0.90
C LEU A 71 -10.46 -5.03 0.35
N GLU A 72 -10.93 -6.28 0.41
CA GLU A 72 -12.28 -6.65 -0.01
C GLU A 72 -13.37 -6.00 0.84
N ALA A 73 -13.15 -5.88 2.16
CA ALA A 73 -14.04 -5.13 3.05
C ALA A 73 -14.11 -3.62 2.74
N HIS A 74 -13.18 -3.10 1.94
CA HIS A 74 -13.18 -1.74 1.40
C HIS A 74 -13.74 -1.64 -0.03
N GLY A 75 -14.32 -2.73 -0.55
CA GLY A 75 -14.98 -2.75 -1.87
C GLY A 75 -14.02 -2.92 -3.05
N LEU A 76 -12.78 -3.32 -2.80
CA LEU A 76 -11.83 -3.71 -3.82
C LEU A 76 -11.98 -5.20 -4.12
N GLU A 77 -11.68 -5.61 -5.34
CA GLU A 77 -11.55 -7.01 -5.74
C GLU A 77 -10.07 -7.38 -5.80
N VAL A 78 -9.65 -8.38 -5.04
CA VAL A 78 -8.26 -8.87 -5.08
C VAL A 78 -8.17 -10.03 -6.07
N VAL A 79 -7.82 -9.71 -7.32
CA VAL A 79 -7.83 -10.67 -8.44
C VAL A 79 -6.73 -11.73 -8.35
N ASN A 80 -5.63 -11.40 -7.68
CA ASN A 80 -4.57 -12.36 -7.37
C ASN A 80 -3.74 -11.87 -6.18
N PHE A 81 -3.12 -12.81 -5.46
CA PHE A 81 -2.26 -12.49 -4.34
C PHE A 81 -1.17 -13.54 -4.12
N ALA A 82 -0.03 -13.11 -3.60
CA ALA A 82 1.04 -14.00 -3.15
C ALA A 82 1.85 -13.34 -2.03
N ASN A 83 2.63 -14.16 -1.33
CA ASN A 83 3.57 -13.70 -0.34
C ASN A 83 5.02 -14.11 -0.67
N LEU A 84 5.98 -13.27 -0.28
CA LEU A 84 7.40 -13.63 -0.35
C LEU A 84 7.68 -14.82 0.57
N GLN A 85 8.45 -15.76 0.05
CA GLN A 85 8.90 -16.93 0.80
C GLN A 85 10.23 -16.64 1.50
N GLY A 86 10.42 -17.21 2.69
CA GLY A 86 11.67 -17.11 3.44
C GLY A 86 11.92 -15.75 4.12
N VAL A 87 10.89 -14.91 4.27
CA VAL A 87 11.02 -13.62 4.98
C VAL A 87 11.13 -13.87 6.48
N THR A 88 12.28 -13.56 7.06
CA THR A 88 12.51 -13.58 8.53
C THR A 88 12.50 -12.17 9.10
N ASN A 89 13.03 -11.20 8.35
CA ASN A 89 13.08 -9.79 8.69
C ASN A 89 12.77 -8.95 7.46
N ILE A 90 11.63 -8.25 7.47
CA ILE A 90 11.19 -7.41 6.35
C ILE A 90 12.21 -6.33 5.97
N TYR A 91 13.04 -5.86 6.91
CA TYR A 91 14.03 -4.81 6.68
C TYR A 91 15.31 -5.33 5.99
N GLU A 92 15.49 -6.66 5.91
CA GLU A 92 16.59 -7.32 5.18
C GLU A 92 16.17 -7.70 3.75
N GLU A 93 14.89 -7.53 3.40
CA GLU A 93 14.39 -7.76 2.05
C GLU A 93 14.94 -6.72 1.06
N THR A 94 14.86 -7.04 -0.23
CA THR A 94 15.48 -6.22 -1.28
C THR A 94 14.47 -5.72 -2.32
N ALA A 95 14.85 -4.67 -3.04
CA ALA A 95 14.02 -4.12 -4.10
C ALA A 95 13.84 -5.10 -5.27
N GLU A 96 14.83 -5.94 -5.55
CA GLU A 96 14.76 -7.01 -6.56
C GLU A 96 13.72 -8.06 -6.18
N ARG A 97 13.63 -8.42 -4.90
CA ARG A 97 12.60 -9.35 -4.41
C ARG A 97 11.21 -8.73 -4.47
N ALA A 98 11.09 -7.44 -4.13
CA ALA A 98 9.85 -6.69 -4.31
C ALA A 98 9.41 -6.63 -5.79
N TYR A 99 10.37 -6.42 -6.71
CA TYR A 99 10.14 -6.45 -8.15
C TYR A 99 9.64 -7.82 -8.62
N GLY A 100 10.33 -8.90 -8.22
CA GLY A 100 9.91 -10.27 -8.53
C GLY A 100 8.52 -10.59 -7.99
N LEU A 101 8.20 -10.14 -6.77
CA LEU A 101 6.87 -10.32 -6.18
C LEU A 101 5.78 -9.61 -6.99
N ALA A 102 6.01 -8.35 -7.41
CA ALA A 102 5.04 -7.61 -8.21
C ALA A 102 4.73 -8.33 -9.52
N ARG A 103 5.76 -8.82 -10.23
CA ARG A 103 5.59 -9.61 -11.46
C ARG A 103 4.88 -10.94 -11.22
N LEU A 104 5.15 -11.59 -10.09
CA LEU A 104 4.49 -12.84 -9.72
C LEU A 104 2.97 -12.66 -9.52
N VAL A 105 2.57 -11.56 -8.87
CA VAL A 105 1.16 -11.32 -8.54
C VAL A 105 0.39 -10.68 -9.68
N ASP A 106 1.03 -10.01 -10.63
CA ASP A 106 0.34 -9.33 -11.72
C ASP A 106 -0.50 -10.29 -12.58
N ARG A 107 -1.67 -9.81 -13.01
CA ARG A 107 -2.61 -10.51 -13.89
C ARG A 107 -3.22 -9.52 -14.87
N GLU A 108 -3.65 -9.99 -16.02
CA GLU A 108 -4.23 -9.14 -17.08
C GLU A 108 -5.44 -8.32 -16.60
N ASP A 109 -6.27 -8.91 -15.74
CA ASP A 109 -7.47 -8.30 -15.18
C ASP A 109 -7.21 -7.36 -13.98
N ALA A 110 -5.98 -7.31 -13.46
CA ALA A 110 -5.57 -6.37 -12.42
C ALA A 110 -5.38 -4.96 -12.99
N GLU A 111 -6.03 -3.96 -12.37
CA GLU A 111 -5.89 -2.54 -12.72
C GLU A 111 -4.70 -1.88 -12.04
N ALA A 112 -4.22 -2.45 -10.93
CA ALA A 112 -2.98 -2.05 -10.26
C ALA A 112 -2.36 -3.21 -9.45
N VAL A 113 -1.08 -3.08 -9.13
CA VAL A 113 -0.38 -3.94 -8.18
C VAL A 113 -0.13 -3.19 -6.88
N PHE A 114 -0.42 -3.82 -5.74
CA PHE A 114 -0.11 -3.31 -4.42
C PHE A 114 0.92 -4.19 -3.72
N LEU A 115 2.08 -3.62 -3.40
CA LEU A 115 3.12 -4.20 -2.57
C LEU A 115 2.98 -3.75 -1.11
N SER A 116 2.47 -4.64 -0.27
CA SER A 116 2.25 -4.37 1.14
C SER A 116 3.56 -4.37 1.95
N GLY A 117 3.53 -3.69 3.10
CA GLY A 117 4.63 -3.62 4.05
C GLY A 117 5.41 -2.31 3.97
N THR A 118 5.61 -1.71 5.15
CA THR A 118 6.34 -0.44 5.30
C THR A 118 7.86 -0.62 5.39
N GLY A 119 8.33 -1.84 5.72
CA GLY A 119 9.75 -2.14 5.86
C GLY A 119 10.45 -2.67 4.61
N MET A 120 9.70 -3.22 3.64
CA MET A 120 10.28 -3.81 2.43
C MET A 120 10.69 -2.69 1.45
N PRO A 121 11.94 -2.65 0.96
CA PRO A 121 12.38 -1.65 -0.01
C PRO A 121 11.60 -1.80 -1.32
N THR A 122 10.70 -0.85 -1.60
CA THR A 122 9.83 -0.88 -2.80
C THR A 122 10.00 0.34 -3.68
N LEU A 123 10.29 1.50 -3.09
CA LEU A 123 10.36 2.78 -3.82
C LEU A 123 11.28 2.78 -5.04
N PRO A 124 12.49 2.18 -5.02
CA PRO A 124 13.40 2.21 -6.17
C PRO A 124 12.89 1.46 -7.42
N VAL A 125 11.90 0.58 -7.26
CA VAL A 125 11.41 -0.28 -8.37
C VAL A 125 10.02 0.09 -8.86
N LEU A 126 9.31 1.03 -8.23
CA LEU A 126 7.92 1.34 -8.60
C LEU A 126 7.80 1.85 -10.04
N GLU A 127 8.60 2.84 -10.44
CA GLU A 127 8.52 3.40 -11.80
C GLU A 127 8.92 2.35 -12.87
N LEU A 128 9.96 1.57 -12.59
CA LEU A 128 10.37 0.47 -13.48
C LEU A 128 9.28 -0.59 -13.62
N LEU A 129 8.63 -0.97 -12.52
CA LEU A 129 7.52 -1.92 -12.53
C LEU A 129 6.32 -1.39 -13.32
N GLU A 130 6.00 -0.10 -13.21
CA GLU A 130 4.89 0.47 -14.00
C GLU A 130 5.20 0.53 -15.50
N GLN A 131 6.47 0.69 -15.88
CA GLN A 131 6.93 0.60 -17.27
C GLN A 131 6.83 -0.85 -17.79
N ASP A 132 7.25 -1.82 -16.97
CA ASP A 132 7.21 -3.26 -17.31
C ASP A 132 5.77 -3.79 -17.40
N LEU A 133 4.94 -3.49 -16.40
CA LEU A 133 3.59 -4.05 -16.26
C LEU A 133 2.51 -3.21 -16.98
N GLY A 134 2.83 -2.00 -17.44
CA GLY A 134 1.90 -1.10 -18.11
C GLY A 134 0.81 -0.50 -17.23
N LYS A 135 0.74 -0.85 -15.95
CA LYS A 135 -0.29 -0.43 -14.98
C LYS A 135 0.31 0.17 -13.72
N PRO A 136 -0.46 0.94 -12.93
CA PRO A 136 0.00 1.50 -11.67
C PRO A 136 0.52 0.44 -10.68
N VAL A 137 1.61 0.76 -10.00
CA VAL A 137 2.19 -0.07 -8.94
C VAL A 137 2.43 0.81 -7.72
N ILE A 138 1.77 0.47 -6.62
CA ILE A 138 1.86 1.21 -5.37
C ILE A 138 2.44 0.33 -4.26
N SER A 139 3.03 0.96 -3.26
CA SER A 139 3.43 0.28 -2.02
C SER A 139 2.90 1.02 -0.80
N SER A 140 2.93 0.36 0.36
CA SER A 140 2.59 1.04 1.62
C SER A 140 3.43 2.31 1.82
N ALA A 141 4.70 2.28 1.44
CA ALA A 141 5.60 3.43 1.53
C ALA A 141 5.18 4.57 0.58
N SER A 142 4.91 4.29 -0.70
CA SER A 142 4.50 5.35 -1.64
C SER A 142 3.13 5.93 -1.32
N ALA A 143 2.19 5.08 -0.88
CA ALA A 143 0.86 5.51 -0.46
C ALA A 143 0.89 6.40 0.78
N MET A 144 1.67 6.04 1.81
CA MET A 144 1.86 6.89 2.99
C MET A 144 2.47 8.24 2.64
N MET A 145 3.52 8.24 1.82
CA MET A 145 4.19 9.47 1.41
C MET A 145 3.22 10.39 0.64
N TRP A 146 2.51 9.84 -0.34
CA TRP A 146 1.50 10.57 -1.10
C TRP A 146 0.41 11.15 -0.18
N GLN A 147 -0.17 10.33 0.70
CA GLN A 147 -1.26 10.76 1.57
C GLN A 147 -0.80 11.81 2.59
N ALA A 148 0.40 11.66 3.15
CA ALA A 148 0.99 12.63 4.07
C ALA A 148 1.16 14.00 3.41
N LEU A 149 1.71 14.04 2.19
CA LEU A 149 1.88 15.26 1.42
C LEU A 149 0.53 15.93 1.13
N ARG A 150 -0.47 15.16 0.68
CA ARG A 150 -1.81 15.68 0.39
C ARG A 150 -2.50 16.21 1.65
N LEU A 151 -2.43 15.50 2.78
CA LEU A 151 -2.94 15.97 4.06
C LEU A 151 -2.21 17.21 4.60
N ALA A 152 -0.93 17.39 4.22
CA ALA A 152 -0.15 18.59 4.54
C ALA A 152 -0.43 19.76 3.59
N GLY A 153 -1.25 19.58 2.55
CA GLY A 153 -1.57 20.61 1.55
C GLY A 153 -0.55 20.69 0.41
N VAL A 154 0.44 19.79 0.35
CA VAL A 154 1.45 19.73 -0.70
C VAL A 154 0.90 18.96 -1.90
N ARG A 155 0.81 19.65 -3.05
CA ARG A 155 0.27 19.11 -4.31
C ARG A 155 1.30 18.91 -5.42
N GLN A 156 2.57 19.19 -5.13
CA GLN A 156 3.66 19.00 -6.09
C GLN A 156 3.71 17.55 -6.59
N LEU A 157 4.02 17.39 -7.88
CA LEU A 157 4.28 16.11 -8.51
C LEU A 157 5.73 15.70 -8.28
N ILE A 158 5.95 14.43 -7.96
CA ILE A 158 7.27 13.87 -7.64
C ILE A 158 7.56 12.72 -8.62
N PRO A 159 8.37 12.94 -9.66
CA PRO A 159 8.74 11.89 -10.62
C PRO A 159 9.64 10.82 -10.00
N GLY A 160 9.75 9.65 -10.64
CA GLY A 160 10.64 8.56 -10.20
C GLY A 160 10.03 7.56 -9.22
N TYR A 161 8.80 7.77 -8.74
CA TYR A 161 8.16 6.93 -7.71
C TYR A 161 6.78 6.40 -8.12
N GLY A 162 6.56 6.25 -9.42
CA GLY A 162 5.33 5.75 -10.02
C GLY A 162 4.22 6.78 -10.19
N ARG A 163 3.12 6.36 -10.84
CA ARG A 163 1.97 7.17 -11.27
C ARG A 163 1.25 7.84 -10.10
N LEU A 164 1.25 7.24 -8.91
CA LEU A 164 0.56 7.81 -7.74
C LEU A 164 1.11 9.21 -7.37
N LEU A 165 2.42 9.40 -7.48
CA LEU A 165 3.09 10.65 -7.10
C LEU A 165 3.24 11.63 -8.26
N THR A 166 2.90 11.22 -9.48
CA THR A 166 2.97 12.03 -10.71
C THR A 166 1.60 12.31 -11.35
N ALA A 167 0.53 11.68 -10.88
CA ALA A 167 -0.83 11.98 -11.32
C ALA A 167 -1.37 13.25 -10.60
N GLY A 168 -1.64 14.30 -11.39
CA GLY A 168 -2.34 15.53 -10.98
C GLY A 168 -3.80 15.27 -10.65
#